data_AF-A0A439CQ64-F1
#
_entry.id   AF-A0A439CQ64-F1
#
_cell.length_a   1.000
_cell.length_b   1.000
_cell.length_c   1.000
_cell.angle_alpha   90.00
_cell.angle_beta   90.00
_cell.angle_gamma   90.00
#
_symmetry.space_group_name_H-M   'P 1'
#
loop_
_entity.id
_entity.type
_entity.pdbx_description
1 polymer ?
#
loop_
_entity_poly.entity_id
_entity_poly.type
_entity_poly.pdbx_seq_one_letter_code
_entity_poly.pdbx_strand_id
1 'polypeptide(L)'
;VNVGDSLRFASGHTMQSCIHRVVPYDYAQHRYSIAYFLRAENDTLFTDSEGRNITAGQWHDEKFFAFTSPPELQALAPSSMILGGMVEEDEPEPEPVVAAQPAVEAY
;
A
#
# COMPACT_ATOMS: atom_id res chain seq x y z
N VAL A 1 3.84 -13.60 4.71
CA VAL A 1 3.30 -13.74 3.34
C VAL A 1 1.90 -13.16 3.36
N ASN A 2 1.62 -12.22 2.47
CA ASN A 2 0.39 -11.44 2.49
C ASN A 2 -0.47 -11.79 1.27
N VAL A 3 -1.78 -11.80 1.45
CA VAL A 3 -2.74 -11.95 0.34
C VAL A 3 -2.95 -10.59 -0.30
N GLY A 4 -2.79 -10.51 -1.63
CA GLY A 4 -3.14 -9.34 -2.42
C GLY A 4 -4.49 -9.50 -3.12
N ASP A 5 -4.98 -8.41 -3.72
CA ASP A 5 -6.31 -8.37 -4.35
C ASP A 5 -6.52 -9.40 -5.45
N SER A 6 -5.50 -9.64 -6.30
CA SER A 6 -5.62 -10.66 -7.35
C SER A 6 -5.89 -12.05 -6.79
N LEU A 7 -5.29 -12.42 -5.64
CA LEU A 7 -5.56 -13.72 -5.01
C LEU A 7 -6.91 -13.73 -4.31
N ARG A 8 -7.33 -12.61 -3.70
CA ARG A 8 -8.71 -12.44 -3.19
C ARG A 8 -9.73 -12.72 -4.31
N PHE A 9 -9.58 -12.08 -5.47
CA PHE A 9 -10.50 -12.28 -6.59
C PHE A 9 -10.42 -13.70 -7.18
N ALA A 10 -9.22 -14.21 -7.41
CA ALA A 10 -9.01 -15.57 -7.94
C ALA A 10 -9.59 -16.66 -7.02
N SER A 11 -9.61 -16.42 -5.71
CA SER A 11 -10.17 -17.34 -4.71
C SER A 11 -11.71 -17.29 -4.62
N GLY A 12 -12.39 -16.51 -5.48
CA GLY A 12 -13.82 -16.26 -5.37
C GLY A 12 -14.19 -15.57 -4.06
N HIS A 13 -13.33 -14.66 -3.59
CA HIS A 13 -13.50 -13.91 -2.34
C HIS A 13 -13.44 -14.74 -1.04
N THR A 14 -12.95 -15.99 -1.10
CA THR A 14 -12.72 -16.81 0.10
C THR A 14 -11.48 -16.38 0.89
N MET A 15 -10.47 -15.80 0.22
CA MET A 15 -9.32 -15.16 0.83
C MET A 15 -9.50 -13.64 0.89
N GLN A 16 -8.97 -13.00 1.95
CA GLN A 16 -9.06 -11.56 2.16
C GLN A 16 -7.71 -10.89 1.95
N SER A 17 -7.70 -9.78 1.21
CA SER A 17 -6.49 -8.95 1.02
C SER A 17 -6.03 -8.35 2.34
N CYS A 18 -4.72 -8.38 2.60
CA CYS A 18 -4.16 -7.87 3.85
C CYS A 18 -3.92 -6.36 3.78
N ILE A 19 -4.50 -5.61 4.71
CA ILE A 19 -4.10 -4.24 5.02
C ILE A 19 -2.89 -4.30 5.95
N HIS A 20 -1.84 -3.54 5.65
CA HIS A 20 -0.65 -3.44 6.50
C HIS A 20 -0.09 -2.02 6.46
N ARG A 21 0.41 -1.55 7.60
CA ARG A 21 1.09 -0.25 7.74
C ARG A 21 2.46 -0.43 8.38
N VAL A 22 3.36 0.51 8.11
CA VAL A 22 4.66 0.57 8.77
C VAL A 22 4.60 1.68 9.82
N VAL A 23 4.76 1.29 11.09
CA VAL A 23 4.91 2.24 12.20
C VAL A 23 6.40 2.27 12.57
N PRO A 24 7.04 3.46 12.62
CA PRO A 24 8.40 3.58 13.12
C PRO A 24 8.49 3.09 14.57
N TYR A 25 9.43 2.18 14.85
CA TYR A 25 9.68 1.71 16.22
C TYR A 25 10.64 2.63 16.97
N ASP A 26 11.70 3.06 16.28
CA ASP A 26 12.68 4.03 16.74
C ASP A 26 13.06 4.92 15.55
N TYR A 27 12.77 6.22 15.66
CA TYR A 27 13.02 7.19 14.59
C TYR A 27 14.51 7.50 14.38
N ALA A 28 15.37 7.14 15.32
CA ALA A 28 16.82 7.32 15.20
C ALA A 28 17.51 6.21 14.39
N GLN A 29 16.80 5.13 14.05
CA GLN A 29 17.38 3.96 13.38
C GLN A 29 16.79 3.76 11.98
N HIS A 30 17.65 3.38 11.05
CA HIS A 30 17.21 2.96 9.72
C HIS A 30 16.67 1.53 9.74
N ARG A 31 15.54 1.32 9.06
CA ARG A 31 14.97 0.00 8.81
C ARG A 31 14.84 -0.23 7.31
N TYR A 32 15.43 -1.31 6.84
CA TYR A 32 15.34 -1.73 5.43
C TYR A 32 14.43 -2.95 5.30
N SER A 33 13.60 -2.98 4.27
CA SER A 33 12.74 -4.10 3.95
C SER A 33 12.54 -4.21 2.45
N ILE A 34 12.31 -5.42 1.96
CA ILE A 34 11.97 -5.68 0.56
C ILE A 34 10.56 -6.28 0.53
N ALA A 35 9.68 -5.65 -0.25
CA ALA A 35 8.38 -6.22 -0.61
C ALA A 35 8.49 -6.86 -2.00
N TYR A 36 8.16 -8.14 -2.11
CA TYR A 36 8.08 -8.86 -3.37
C TYR A 36 6.62 -9.16 -3.70
N PHE A 37 6.19 -8.78 -4.90
CA PHE A 37 4.83 -9.02 -5.38
C PHE A 37 4.85 -10.08 -6.48
N LEU A 38 4.32 -11.27 -6.17
CA LEU A 38 3.94 -12.24 -7.21
C LEU A 38 2.62 -11.77 -7.83
N ARG A 39 2.61 -11.55 -9.15
CA ARG A 39 1.45 -11.00 -9.87
C ARG A 39 0.91 -12.01 -10.88
N ALA A 40 -0.38 -11.93 -11.13
CA ALA A 40 -0.99 -12.60 -12.27
C ALA A 40 -0.55 -11.92 -13.58
N GLU A 41 -0.64 -12.66 -14.69
CA GLU A 41 -0.45 -12.09 -16.03
C GLU A 41 -1.49 -11.00 -16.29
N ASN A 42 -1.09 -9.94 -16.99
CA ASN A 42 -1.90 -8.72 -17.16
C ASN A 42 -3.31 -8.99 -17.71
N ASP A 43 -3.42 -9.94 -18.65
CA ASP A 43 -4.68 -10.27 -19.33
C ASP A 43 -5.56 -11.26 -18.53
N THR A 44 -5.12 -11.70 -17.35
CA THR A 44 -5.92 -12.59 -16.49
C THR A 44 -7.18 -11.86 -16.05
N LEU A 45 -8.35 -12.45 -16.34
CA LEU A 45 -9.65 -11.91 -15.97
C LEU A 45 -10.08 -12.36 -14.57
N PHE A 46 -10.63 -11.43 -13.79
CA PHE A 46 -11.22 -11.67 -12.48
C PHE A 46 -12.57 -10.98 -12.35
N THR A 47 -13.39 -11.44 -11.40
CA THR A 47 -14.53 -10.68 -10.89
C THR A 47 -14.07 -9.92 -9.64
N ASP A 48 -14.11 -8.59 -9.67
CA ASP A 48 -13.73 -7.76 -8.52
C ASP A 48 -14.83 -7.71 -7.44
N SER A 49 -14.55 -6.98 -6.36
CA SER A 49 -15.49 -6.81 -5.24
C SER A 49 -16.77 -6.04 -5.60
N GLU A 50 -16.77 -5.30 -6.72
CA GLU A 50 -17.93 -4.57 -7.26
C GLU A 50 -18.73 -5.41 -8.27
N GLY A 51 -18.30 -6.65 -8.54
CA GLY A 51 -18.91 -7.54 -9.53
C GLY A 51 -18.50 -7.25 -10.98
N ARG A 52 -17.50 -6.40 -11.21
CA ARG A 52 -16.98 -6.09 -12.55
C ARG A 52 -16.06 -7.22 -13.02
N ASN A 53 -16.14 -7.55 -14.32
CA ASN A 53 -15.11 -8.37 -14.97
C ASN A 53 -13.95 -7.46 -15.39
N ILE A 54 -12.80 -7.62 -14.75
CA ILE A 54 -11.63 -6.75 -14.92
C ILE A 54 -10.37 -7.60 -15.13
N THR A 55 -9.43 -7.09 -15.92
CA THR A 55 -8.12 -7.75 -16.05
C THR A 55 -7.20 -7.41 -14.90
N ALA A 56 -6.20 -8.25 -14.63
CA ALA A 56 -5.18 -8.01 -13.62
C ALA A 56 -4.46 -6.66 -13.86
N GLY A 57 -4.15 -6.36 -15.13
CA GLY A 57 -3.52 -5.10 -15.53
C GLY A 57 -4.42 -3.89 -15.28
N GLN A 58 -5.69 -3.98 -15.65
CA GLN A 58 -6.66 -2.90 -15.40
C GLN A 58 -6.80 -2.61 -13.90
N TRP A 59 -6.98 -3.65 -13.06
CA TRP A 59 -7.07 -3.46 -11.61
C TRP A 59 -5.80 -2.85 -11.02
N HIS A 60 -4.63 -3.32 -11.46
CA HIS A 60 -3.35 -2.76 -11.05
C HIS A 60 -3.26 -1.27 -11.35
N ASP A 61 -3.58 -0.88 -12.58
CA ASP A 61 -3.46 0.51 -13.02
C ASP A 61 -4.48 1.42 -12.31
N GLU A 62 -5.75 1.00 -12.22
CA GLU A 62 -6.77 1.72 -11.45
C GLU A 62 -6.31 1.96 -10.00
N LYS A 63 -5.81 0.90 -9.33
CA LYS A 63 -5.32 0.98 -7.96
C LYS A 63 -4.08 1.85 -7.82
N PHE A 64 -3.14 1.75 -8.76
CA PHE A 64 -1.92 2.53 -8.74
C PHE A 64 -2.21 4.01 -8.92
N PHE A 65 -3.05 4.37 -9.91
CA PHE A 65 -3.45 5.76 -10.14
C PHE A 65 -4.18 6.35 -8.93
N ALA A 66 -5.12 5.60 -8.35
CA ALA A 66 -5.79 6.02 -7.13
C ALA A 66 -4.78 6.27 -6.01
N PHE A 67 -3.87 5.32 -5.74
CA PHE A 67 -2.84 5.46 -4.70
C PHE A 67 -1.91 6.67 -4.89
N THR A 68 -1.55 7.01 -6.13
CA THR A 68 -0.66 8.16 -6.41
C THR A 68 -1.40 9.50 -6.50
N SER A 69 -2.73 9.51 -6.39
CA SER A 69 -3.53 10.73 -6.53
C SER A 69 -3.50 11.59 -5.25
N PRO A 70 -3.83 12.89 -5.33
CA PRO A 70 -4.05 13.74 -4.15
C PRO A 70 -5.13 13.19 -3.20
N PRO A 71 -5.10 13.52 -1.90
CA PRO A 71 -6.03 13.00 -0.89
C PRO A 71 -7.51 13.15 -1.27
N GLU A 72 -7.91 14.33 -1.77
CA GLU A 72 -9.27 14.58 -2.26
C GLU A 72 -9.71 13.62 -3.39
N LEU A 73 -8.80 13.15 -4.24
CA LEU A 73 -9.13 12.16 -5.28
C LEU A 73 -9.09 10.73 -4.74
N GLN A 74 -8.19 10.43 -3.80
CA GLN A 74 -8.17 9.13 -3.11
C GLN A 74 -9.49 8.87 -2.36
N ALA A 75 -10.06 9.90 -1.73
CA ALA A 75 -11.33 9.83 -1.01
C ALA A 75 -12.53 9.50 -1.91
N LEU A 76 -12.40 9.73 -3.23
CA LEU A 76 -13.43 9.40 -4.23
C LEU A 76 -13.28 7.96 -4.78
N ALA A 77 -12.22 7.24 -4.43
CA ALA A 77 -12.04 5.87 -4.86
C ALA A 77 -13.14 4.95 -4.28
N PRO A 78 -13.52 3.87 -4.99
CA PRO A 78 -14.48 2.90 -4.45
C PRO A 78 -14.04 2.38 -3.08
N SER A 79 -14.98 2.23 -2.15
CA SER A 79 -14.68 1.73 -0.80
C SER A 79 -14.13 0.29 -0.79
N SER A 80 -14.37 -0.47 -1.86
CA SER A 80 -13.79 -1.79 -2.08
C SER A 80 -12.32 -1.75 -2.52
N MET A 81 -11.82 -0.60 -2.97
CA MET A 81 -10.42 -0.37 -3.31
C MET A 81 -9.66 0.12 -2.07
N ILE A 82 -8.99 -0.81 -1.40
CA ILE A 82 -8.23 -0.48 -0.19
C ILE A 82 -6.93 0.23 -0.60
N LEU A 83 -6.86 1.51 -0.27
CA LEU A 83 -5.69 2.39 -0.39
C LEU A 83 -5.05 2.59 0.98
N GLY A 84 -3.72 2.71 1.02
CA GLY A 84 -2.98 3.12 2.22
C GLY A 84 -2.63 4.60 2.16
N GLY A 85 -2.10 5.17 3.25
CA GLY A 85 -1.60 6.55 3.28
C GLY A 85 -2.63 7.62 3.63
N MET A 86 -3.83 7.25 4.08
CA MET A 86 -4.78 8.19 4.67
C MET A 86 -4.28 8.60 6.06
N VAL A 87 -4.29 9.91 6.33
CA VAL A 87 -3.92 10.49 7.62
C VAL A 87 -5.06 10.22 8.60
N GLU A 88 -4.77 9.61 9.76
CA GLU A 88 -5.73 9.58 10.88
C GLU A 88 -5.69 10.95 11.59
N GLU A 89 -6.84 11.58 11.86
CA GLU A 89 -6.93 12.94 12.43
C GLU A 89 -6.17 13.10 13.77
N ASP A 90 -5.95 12.00 14.48
CA ASP A 90 -5.28 11.95 15.79
C ASP A 90 -3.80 11.52 15.72
N GLU A 91 -3.22 11.34 14.52
CA GLU A 91 -1.83 10.91 14.38
C GLU A 91 -0.88 12.13 14.50
N PRO A 92 0.01 12.18 15.51
CA PRO A 92 0.90 13.31 15.69
C PRO A 92 1.84 13.45 14.49
N GLU A 93 2.00 14.67 13.97
CA GLU A 93 2.95 14.91 12.88
C GLU A 93 4.35 14.44 13.30
N PRO A 94 5.05 13.68 12.45
CA PRO A 94 6.38 13.22 12.78
C PRO A 94 7.30 14.43 12.95
N GLU A 95 7.90 14.56 14.14
CA GLU A 95 8.84 15.64 14.39
C GLU A 95 9.99 15.61 13.38
N PRO A 96 10.47 16.78 12.92
CA PRO A 96 11.53 16.85 11.92
C PRO A 96 12.77 16.12 12.44
N VAL A 97 13.20 15.11 11.69
CA VAL A 97 14.38 14.31 12.02
C VAL A 97 15.60 15.22 11.94
N VAL A 98 16.12 15.67 13.08
CA VAL A 98 17.37 16.43 13.15
C VAL A 98 18.49 15.47 12.76
N ALA A 99 19.09 15.68 11.59
CA ALA A 99 20.22 14.87 11.12
C ALA A 99 21.31 14.83 12.21
N ALA A 100 21.66 13.64 12.68
CA ALA A 100 22.73 13.45 13.64
C ALA A 100 24.03 14.02 13.05
N GLN A 101 24.67 14.93 13.80
CA GLN A 101 25.97 15.46 13.40
C GLN A 101 26.99 14.30 13.34
N PRO A 102 27.84 14.24 12.32
CA PRO A 102 28.85 13.19 12.23
C PRO A 102 29.77 13.26 13.45
N ALA A 103 29.97 12.12 14.11
CA ALA A 103 30.91 12.02 15.22
C ALA A 103 32.31 12.40 14.73
N VAL A 104 32.91 13.41 15.37
CA VAL A 104 34.30 13.81 15.11
C VAL A 104 35.19 12.71 15.68
N GLU A 105 35.76 11.87 14.82
CA GLU A 105 36.81 10.94 15.22
C GLU A 105 38.08 11.72 15.56
N ALA A 106 38.43 11.78 16.84
CA ALA A 106 39.72 12.28 17.30
C ALA A 106 40.77 11.17 17.13
N TYR A 107 41.78 11.44 16.30
CA TYR A 107 43.02 10.67 16.20
C TYR A 107 44.01 11.08 17.30
#